data_AF-A0A382ZUA5-F1
#
_entry.id   AF-A0A382ZUA5-F1
#
_cell.length_a   1.000
_cell.length_b   1.000
_cell.length_c   1.000
_cell.angle_alpha   90.00
_cell.angle_beta   90.00
_cell.angle_gamma   90.00
#
_symmetry.space_group_name_H-M   'P 1'
#
loop_
_entity.id
_entity.type
_entity.pdbx_description
1 polymer ?
#
loop_
_entity_poly.entity_id
_entity_poly.type
_entity_poly.pdbx_seq_one_letter_code
_entity_poly.pdbx_strand_id
1 'polypeptide(L)'
;MEIAAEERRVKLSVREFSEFRIGPRLHLHAPSGLWRARLGQEWHETLRKTTSQHLPHACFEKVVRGFLQAGGWTFEMEGRIDQIVEEKTHIRVTEIKTITTTLPADEKELRRRYPHYFSQLACYLCLLQATHSENHKPFRGEVLFVDVTGGFPQTIPLEHEAEALFEEQAHHILPFLEERRRGSERLRSLAFSQPFETLRPGQKETMRDLKSMRDLCSTLLFQAPTGFGKTGI
;
A
#
# COMPACT_ATOMS: atom_id res chain seq x y z
N MET A 1 4.73 5.00 -0.55
CA MET A 1 4.62 5.09 0.92
C MET A 1 5.27 6.39 1.43
N GLU A 2 4.53 7.17 2.21
CA GLU A 2 4.98 8.39 2.90
C GLU A 2 4.82 8.19 4.41
N ILE A 3 5.80 8.62 5.22
CA ILE A 3 5.81 8.38 6.67
C ILE A 3 5.94 9.71 7.40
N ALA A 4 4.92 10.09 8.15
CA ALA A 4 4.97 11.16 9.14
C ALA A 4 5.26 10.54 10.51
N ALA A 5 6.56 10.34 10.78
CA ALA A 5 7.04 9.54 11.90
C ALA A 5 6.61 10.06 13.29
N GLU A 6 6.61 11.38 13.49
CA GLU A 6 6.19 12.00 14.76
C GLU A 6 4.71 11.79 15.04
N GLU A 7 3.88 11.95 14.02
CA GLU A 7 2.43 11.78 14.08
C GLU A 7 2.02 10.31 14.13
N ARG A 8 2.99 9.38 14.06
CA ARG A 8 2.76 7.94 13.87
C ARG A 8 1.76 7.68 12.75
N ARG A 9 1.89 8.41 11.64
CA ARG A 9 1.04 8.27 10.46
C ARG A 9 1.85 7.74 9.28
N VAL A 10 1.29 6.78 8.57
CA VAL A 10 1.82 6.29 7.30
C VAL A 10 0.73 6.39 6.23
N LYS A 11 1.11 6.90 5.06
CA LYS A 11 0.27 6.92 3.87
C LYS A 11 0.80 5.94 2.83
N LEU A 12 -0.03 5.01 2.41
CA LEU A 12 0.32 3.94 1.47
C LEU A 12 -0.93 3.40 0.77
N SER A 13 -0.78 2.92 -0.45
CA SER A 13 -1.88 2.24 -1.13
C SER A 13 -2.19 0.89 -0.48
N VAL A 14 -3.43 0.40 -0.65
CA VAL A 14 -3.82 -0.96 -0.18
C VAL A 14 -2.92 -2.04 -0.78
N ARG A 15 -2.48 -1.85 -2.03
CA ARG A 15 -1.51 -2.74 -2.68
C ARG A 15 -0.14 -2.71 -2.00
N GLU A 16 0.41 -1.52 -1.73
CA GLU A 16 1.67 -1.40 -1.00
C GLU A 16 1.57 -2.04 0.39
N PHE A 17 0.45 -1.87 1.10
CA PHE A 17 0.19 -2.50 2.40
C PHE A 17 0.22 -4.03 2.31
N SER A 18 -0.57 -4.61 1.41
CA SER A 18 -0.73 -6.07 1.27
C SER A 18 0.51 -6.80 0.75
N GLU A 19 1.29 -6.14 -0.12
CA GLU A 19 2.55 -6.67 -0.66
C GLU A 19 3.76 -6.34 0.23
N PHE A 20 3.59 -5.58 1.32
CA PHE A 20 4.71 -5.18 2.16
C PHE A 20 5.39 -6.39 2.80
N ARG A 21 6.71 -6.46 2.68
CA ARG A 21 7.58 -7.44 3.32
C ARG A 21 8.89 -6.77 3.70
N ILE A 22 9.44 -7.14 4.86
CA ILE A 22 10.79 -6.74 5.29
C ILE A 22 11.79 -7.75 4.71
N GLY A 23 12.84 -7.26 4.05
CA GLY A 23 13.91 -8.09 3.50
C GLY A 23 13.99 -8.07 1.96
N PRO A 24 14.98 -8.77 1.38
CA PRO A 24 15.19 -8.80 -0.05
C PRO A 24 14.00 -9.43 -0.76
N ARG A 25 13.47 -8.73 -1.77
CA ARG A 25 12.53 -9.32 -2.71
C ARG A 25 13.30 -10.33 -3.55
N LEU A 26 12.96 -11.60 -3.44
CA LEU A 26 13.31 -12.59 -4.46
C LEU A 26 12.56 -12.18 -5.74
N HIS A 27 13.18 -11.30 -6.51
CA HIS A 27 12.70 -10.91 -7.84
C HIS A 27 12.89 -12.10 -8.78
N LEU A 28 12.00 -13.08 -8.70
CA LEU A 28 11.71 -13.99 -9.80
C LEU A 28 10.89 -13.24 -10.85
N HIS A 29 11.38 -12.07 -11.31
CA HIS A 29 10.80 -11.39 -12.45
C HIS A 29 11.27 -12.10 -13.72
N ALA A 30 10.58 -13.18 -14.06
CA ALA A 30 10.62 -13.72 -15.41
C ALA A 30 10.04 -12.65 -16.39
N PRO A 31 10.47 -12.62 -17.67
CA PRO A 31 10.01 -11.66 -18.71
C PRO A 31 8.50 -11.64 -18.99
N SER A 32 7.73 -12.52 -18.35
CA SER A 32 6.29 -12.73 -18.47
C SER A 32 5.38 -11.58 -17.99
N GLY A 33 5.91 -10.49 -17.42
CA GLY A 33 5.12 -9.48 -16.71
C GLY A 33 4.16 -8.66 -17.59
N LEU A 34 4.60 -8.23 -18.78
CA LEU A 34 3.79 -7.39 -19.68
C LEU A 34 2.63 -8.15 -20.32
N TRP A 35 2.90 -9.38 -20.78
CA TRP A 35 1.88 -10.26 -21.34
C TRP A 35 0.79 -10.58 -20.31
N ARG A 36 1.20 -10.91 -19.07
CA ARG A 36 0.27 -11.18 -17.96
C ARG A 36 -0.54 -9.97 -17.56
N ALA A 37 0.06 -8.77 -17.58
CA ALA A 37 -0.67 -7.54 -17.28
C ALA A 37 -1.78 -7.26 -18.30
N ARG A 38 -1.50 -7.43 -19.60
CA ARG A 38 -2.50 -7.28 -20.67
C ARG A 38 -3.61 -8.31 -20.54
N LEU A 39 -3.24 -9.59 -20.40
CA LEU A 39 -4.22 -10.66 -20.23
C LEU A 39 -5.08 -10.46 -18.97
N GLY A 40 -4.47 -9.96 -17.88
CA GLY A 40 -5.20 -9.56 -16.68
C GLY A 40 -6.26 -8.50 -16.94
N GLN A 41 -5.93 -7.47 -17.73
CA GLN A 41 -6.87 -6.42 -18.11
C GLN A 41 -8.02 -6.97 -18.97
N GLU A 42 -7.72 -7.83 -19.95
CA GLU A 42 -8.74 -8.46 -20.81
C GLU A 42 -9.72 -9.32 -19.99
N TRP A 43 -9.21 -10.07 -19.01
CA TRP A 43 -10.05 -10.86 -18.09
C TRP A 43 -10.93 -9.98 -17.20
N HIS A 44 -10.38 -8.89 -16.65
CA HIS A 44 -11.15 -7.93 -15.87
C HIS A 44 -12.28 -7.30 -16.70
N GLU A 45 -12.00 -6.91 -17.94
CA GLU A 45 -13.01 -6.34 -18.83
C GLU A 45 -14.09 -7.36 -19.20
N THR A 46 -13.70 -8.60 -19.50
CA THR A 46 -14.63 -9.69 -19.82
C THR A 46 -15.55 -9.99 -18.62
N LEU A 47 -14.98 -10.17 -17.43
CA LEU A 47 -15.75 -10.43 -16.21
C LEU A 47 -16.69 -9.26 -15.86
N ARG A 48 -16.25 -8.02 -16.07
CA ARG A 48 -17.08 -6.83 -15.89
C ARG A 48 -18.27 -6.82 -16.86
N LYS A 49 -18.05 -7.12 -18.14
CA LYS A 49 -19.12 -7.20 -19.16
C LYS A 49 -20.13 -8.29 -18.80
N THR A 50 -19.66 -9.49 -18.50
CA THR A 50 -20.53 -10.62 -18.11
C THR A 50 -21.30 -10.32 -16.83
N THR A 51 -20.67 -9.76 -15.82
CA THR A 51 -21.33 -9.41 -14.55
C THR A 51 -22.37 -8.31 -14.77
N SER A 52 -22.05 -7.25 -15.51
CA SER A 52 -23.00 -6.16 -15.80
C SER A 52 -24.27 -6.63 -16.52
N GLN A 53 -24.17 -7.69 -17.35
CA GLN A 53 -25.32 -8.28 -18.05
C GLN A 53 -26.28 -9.01 -17.10
N HIS A 54 -25.75 -9.66 -16.06
CA HIS A 54 -26.53 -10.48 -15.12
C HIS A 54 -26.92 -9.70 -13.85
N LEU A 55 -26.11 -8.72 -13.46
CA LEU A 55 -26.21 -7.95 -12.23
C LEU A 55 -26.04 -6.45 -12.55
N PRO A 56 -27.12 -5.78 -13.01
CA PRO A 56 -27.05 -4.37 -13.41
C PRO A 56 -26.73 -3.41 -12.25
N HIS A 57 -26.87 -3.86 -11.00
CA HIS A 57 -26.50 -3.09 -9.80
C HIS A 57 -25.03 -3.29 -9.37
N ALA A 58 -24.25 -4.07 -10.12
CA ALA A 58 -22.82 -4.26 -9.83
C ALA A 58 -22.04 -2.96 -10.06
N CYS A 59 -21.28 -2.55 -9.06
CA CYS A 59 -20.34 -1.44 -9.13
C CYS A 59 -18.94 -1.99 -9.38
N PHE A 60 -18.17 -1.35 -10.26
CA PHE A 60 -16.81 -1.76 -10.58
C PHE A 60 -15.84 -0.63 -10.32
N GLU A 61 -14.58 -0.99 -10.03
CA GLU A 61 -13.47 -0.04 -9.93
C GLU A 61 -13.71 1.07 -8.87
N LYS A 62 -14.39 0.72 -7.77
CA LYS A 62 -14.78 1.69 -6.73
C LYS A 62 -13.55 2.08 -5.91
N VAL A 63 -13.23 3.38 -5.89
CA VAL A 63 -12.20 3.92 -5.01
C VAL A 63 -12.69 3.89 -3.57
N VAL A 64 -11.85 3.38 -2.68
CA VAL A 64 -12.04 3.43 -1.23
C VAL A 64 -10.82 4.10 -0.60
N ARG A 65 -11.08 5.05 0.29
CA ARG A 65 -10.06 5.76 1.04
C ARG A 65 -10.51 5.92 2.49
N GLY A 66 -9.59 5.75 3.42
CA GLY A 66 -9.88 5.91 4.84
C GLY A 66 -8.63 5.81 5.70
N PHE A 67 -8.89 5.81 7.01
CA PHE A 67 -7.87 5.67 8.04
C PHE A 67 -8.15 4.42 8.85
N LEU A 68 -7.17 3.54 8.98
CA LEU A 68 -7.21 2.40 9.90
C LEU A 68 -6.16 2.58 11.00
N GLN A 69 -6.41 1.99 12.17
CA GLN A 69 -5.49 2.06 13.31
C GLN A 69 -4.92 0.68 13.59
N ALA A 70 -3.62 0.60 13.84
CA ALA A 70 -2.97 -0.62 14.34
C ALA A 70 -1.67 -0.27 15.07
N GLY A 71 -1.43 -0.88 16.23
CA GLY A 71 -0.17 -0.71 16.97
C GLY A 71 0.19 0.73 17.31
N GLY A 72 -0.80 1.61 17.52
CA GLY A 72 -0.60 3.04 17.77
C GLY A 72 -0.15 3.84 16.54
N TRP A 73 -0.25 3.28 15.34
CA TRP A 73 -0.05 3.96 14.07
C TRP A 73 -1.37 4.13 13.32
N THR A 74 -1.50 5.28 12.67
CA THR A 74 -2.58 5.58 11.72
C THR A 74 -2.13 5.25 10.30
N PHE A 75 -2.85 4.35 9.65
CA PHE A 75 -2.67 3.95 8.26
C PHE A 75 -3.67 4.72 7.39
N GLU A 76 -3.21 5.76 6.71
CA GLU A 76 -3.97 6.42 5.65
C GLU A 76 -3.83 5.62 4.36
N MET A 77 -4.94 5.07 3.89
CA MET A 77 -4.92 4.15 2.76
C MET A 77 -5.94 4.49 1.70
N GLU A 78 -5.55 4.21 0.46
CA GLU A 78 -6.39 4.33 -0.72
C GLU A 78 -6.18 3.11 -1.62
N GLY A 79 -7.27 2.62 -2.21
CA GLY A 79 -7.20 1.59 -3.23
C GLY A 79 -8.49 1.53 -4.04
N ARG A 80 -8.52 0.58 -4.98
CA ARG A 80 -9.60 0.42 -5.94
C ARG A 80 -10.11 -1.00 -5.87
N ILE A 81 -11.36 -1.15 -5.45
CA ILE A 81 -12.05 -2.43 -5.35
C ILE A 81 -12.52 -2.81 -6.75
N ASP A 82 -12.22 -4.04 -7.17
CA ASP A 82 -12.55 -4.50 -8.52
C ASP A 82 -14.06 -4.57 -8.73
N GLN A 83 -14.79 -5.18 -7.79
CA GLN A 83 -16.24 -5.34 -7.89
C GLN A 83 -16.95 -5.28 -6.53
N ILE A 84 -18.10 -4.61 -6.49
CA ILE A 84 -19.04 -4.58 -5.37
C ILE A 84 -20.44 -4.88 -5.89
N VAL A 85 -21.14 -5.82 -5.26
CA VAL A 85 -22.52 -6.16 -5.58
C VAL A 85 -23.36 -6.09 -4.31
N GLU A 86 -24.45 -5.33 -4.36
CA GLU A 86 -25.42 -5.33 -3.26
C GLU A 86 -26.35 -6.54 -3.38
N GLU A 87 -26.18 -7.52 -2.50
CA GLU A 87 -27.02 -8.72 -2.41
C GLU A 87 -28.20 -8.46 -1.46
N LYS A 88 -29.14 -9.42 -1.36
CA LYS A 88 -30.31 -9.29 -0.47
C LYS A 88 -29.91 -9.12 1.00
N THR A 89 -28.89 -9.84 1.46
CA THR A 89 -28.52 -9.93 2.89
C THR A 89 -27.18 -9.31 3.24
N HIS A 90 -26.33 -9.02 2.26
CA HIS A 90 -24.97 -8.54 2.45
C HIS A 90 -24.52 -7.71 1.24
N ILE A 91 -23.39 -7.03 1.36
CA ILE A 91 -22.69 -6.42 0.21
C ILE A 91 -21.49 -7.30 -0.11
N ARG A 92 -21.48 -7.89 -1.30
CA ARG A 92 -20.40 -8.75 -1.78
C ARG A 92 -19.29 -7.89 -2.38
N VAL A 93 -18.05 -8.13 -1.94
CA VAL A 93 -16.85 -7.42 -2.38
C VAL A 93 -15.92 -8.45 -2.98
N THR A 94 -15.61 -8.31 -4.27
CA THR A 94 -14.82 -9.29 -5.01
C THR A 94 -13.51 -8.65 -5.47
N GLU A 95 -12.39 -9.30 -5.16
CA GLU A 95 -11.05 -8.97 -5.69
C GLU A 95 -10.68 -10.00 -6.77
N ILE A 96 -10.32 -9.55 -7.98
CA ILE A 96 -10.13 -10.41 -9.14
C ILE A 96 -8.65 -10.58 -9.46
N LYS A 97 -8.15 -11.82 -9.46
CA LYS A 97 -6.73 -12.12 -9.64
C LYS A 97 -6.47 -13.15 -10.74
N THR A 98 -5.67 -12.76 -11.72
CA THR A 98 -5.16 -13.69 -12.75
C THR A 98 -3.89 -14.40 -12.29
N ILE A 99 -3.92 -15.72 -12.32
CA ILE A 99 -2.82 -16.58 -11.87
C ILE A 99 -2.44 -17.60 -12.95
N THR A 100 -1.26 -18.20 -12.81
CA THR A 100 -0.75 -19.27 -13.69
C THR A 100 -0.93 -20.67 -13.09
N THR A 101 -1.53 -20.76 -11.92
CA THR A 101 -1.85 -22.04 -11.29
C THR A 101 -3.12 -22.57 -11.94
N THR A 102 -3.09 -23.82 -12.38
CA THR A 102 -4.27 -24.49 -12.93
C THR A 102 -5.39 -24.52 -11.89
N LEU A 103 -6.59 -24.13 -12.31
CA LEU A 103 -7.79 -24.15 -11.48
C LEU A 103 -8.74 -25.27 -11.94
N PRO A 104 -9.49 -25.92 -11.03
CA PRO A 104 -9.53 -25.65 -9.59
C PRO A 104 -8.28 -26.19 -8.87
N ALA A 105 -7.84 -25.45 -7.86
CA ALA A 105 -6.75 -25.83 -6.96
C ALA A 105 -7.26 -25.96 -5.52
N ASP A 106 -6.47 -26.63 -4.68
CA ASP A 106 -6.73 -26.69 -3.24
C ASP A 106 -6.73 -25.29 -2.63
N GLU A 107 -7.74 -25.00 -1.80
CA GLU A 107 -7.91 -23.67 -1.19
C GLU A 107 -6.76 -23.31 -0.26
N LYS A 108 -6.26 -24.26 0.54
CA LYS A 108 -5.15 -24.00 1.47
C LYS A 108 -3.88 -23.67 0.69
N GLU A 109 -3.65 -24.33 -0.44
CA GLU A 109 -2.55 -24.00 -1.32
C GLU A 109 -2.68 -22.60 -1.94
N LEU A 110 -3.87 -22.19 -2.39
CA LEU A 110 -4.10 -20.84 -2.91
C LEU A 110 -3.87 -19.77 -1.83
N ARG A 111 -4.36 -19.98 -0.61
CA ARG A 111 -4.14 -19.09 0.54
C ARG A 111 -2.66 -18.98 0.91
N ARG A 112 -1.95 -20.11 0.96
CA ARG A 112 -0.51 -20.16 1.26
C ARG A 112 0.34 -19.49 0.19
N ARG A 113 -0.02 -19.67 -1.09
CA ARG A 113 0.75 -19.15 -2.23
C ARG A 113 0.48 -17.67 -2.50
N TYR A 114 -0.75 -17.21 -2.26
CA TYR A 114 -1.18 -15.85 -2.56
C TYR A 114 -1.77 -15.10 -1.33
N PRO A 115 -1.09 -15.08 -0.17
CA PRO A 115 -1.65 -14.50 1.06
C PRO A 115 -1.91 -12.99 0.92
N HIS A 116 -1.12 -12.29 0.10
CA HIS A 116 -1.28 -10.87 -0.16
C HIS A 116 -2.61 -10.50 -0.84
N TYR A 117 -3.22 -11.40 -1.63
CA TYR A 117 -4.54 -11.14 -2.22
C TYR A 117 -5.64 -11.14 -1.16
N PHE A 118 -5.56 -12.03 -0.18
CA PHE A 118 -6.48 -12.07 0.96
C PHE A 118 -6.25 -10.87 1.89
N SER A 119 -5.00 -10.49 2.14
CA SER A 119 -4.67 -9.26 2.89
C SER A 119 -5.17 -8.00 2.20
N GLN A 120 -5.08 -7.92 0.87
CA GLN A 120 -5.63 -6.81 0.07
C GLN A 120 -7.15 -6.71 0.24
N LEU A 121 -7.86 -7.83 0.08
CA LEU A 121 -9.32 -7.89 0.25
C LEU A 121 -9.74 -7.57 1.70
N ALA A 122 -9.04 -8.11 2.69
CA ALA A 122 -9.27 -7.83 4.11
C ALA A 122 -9.15 -6.33 4.41
N CYS A 123 -8.14 -5.67 3.86
CA CYS A 123 -7.95 -4.23 3.98
C CYS A 123 -9.10 -3.44 3.34
N TYR A 124 -9.60 -3.84 2.17
CA TYR A 124 -10.79 -3.22 1.58
C TYR A 124 -12.03 -3.36 2.47
N LEU A 125 -12.27 -4.53 3.04
CA LEU A 125 -13.40 -4.73 3.95
C LEU A 125 -13.28 -3.86 5.20
N CYS A 126 -12.09 -3.77 5.80
CA CYS A 126 -11.85 -2.90 6.96
C CYS A 126 -12.08 -1.42 6.61
N LEU A 127 -11.58 -0.96 5.46
CA LEU A 127 -11.80 0.42 4.98
C LEU A 127 -13.28 0.70 4.71
N LEU A 128 -14.00 -0.23 4.07
CA LEU A 128 -15.42 -0.10 3.85
C LEU A 128 -16.17 -0.01 5.20
N GLN A 129 -15.86 -0.91 6.13
CA GLN A 129 -16.47 -0.92 7.47
C GLN A 129 -16.20 0.37 8.25
N ALA A 130 -15.00 0.94 8.14
CA ALA A 130 -14.63 2.19 8.82
C ALA A 130 -15.22 3.46 8.18
N THR A 131 -15.61 3.40 6.90
CA THR A 131 -16.09 4.57 6.15
C THR A 131 -17.60 4.62 5.96
N HIS A 132 -18.30 3.50 6.20
CA HIS A 132 -19.75 3.43 6.10
C HIS A 132 -20.40 3.61 7.48
N SER A 133 -21.65 4.10 7.49
CA SER A 133 -22.45 4.24 8.71
C SER A 133 -22.89 2.87 9.23
N GLU A 134 -23.21 2.79 10.52
CA GLU A 134 -23.57 1.54 11.22
C GLU A 134 -24.79 0.81 10.61
N ASN A 135 -25.62 1.50 9.81
CA ASN A 135 -26.86 0.96 9.23
C ASN A 135 -26.72 0.34 7.83
N HIS A 136 -25.53 -0.11 7.43
CA HIS A 136 -25.33 -0.85 6.18
C HIS A 136 -25.51 -2.36 6.33
N LYS A 137 -25.76 -3.05 5.21
CA LYS A 137 -25.64 -4.51 5.13
C LYS A 137 -24.19 -4.94 5.41
N PRO A 138 -23.95 -6.12 6.02
CA PRO A 138 -22.60 -6.59 6.29
C PRO A 138 -21.82 -6.79 4.98
N PHE A 139 -20.54 -6.45 4.97
CA PHE A 139 -19.66 -6.74 3.83
C PHE A 139 -19.17 -8.20 3.89
N ARG A 140 -19.18 -8.89 2.75
CA ARG A 140 -18.55 -10.22 2.61
C ARG A 140 -17.58 -10.21 1.44
N GLY A 141 -16.34 -10.59 1.70
CA GLY A 141 -15.28 -10.59 0.71
C GLY A 141 -15.12 -11.95 0.02
N GLU A 142 -14.73 -11.95 -1.24
CA GLU A 142 -14.21 -13.13 -1.93
C GLU A 142 -13.07 -12.76 -2.89
N VAL A 143 -12.11 -13.67 -3.06
CA VAL A 143 -11.08 -13.57 -4.11
C VAL A 143 -11.51 -14.46 -5.27
N LEU A 144 -11.70 -13.86 -6.44
CA LEU A 144 -11.96 -14.56 -7.68
C LEU A 144 -10.63 -14.80 -8.42
N PHE A 145 -10.18 -16.04 -8.41
CA PHE A 145 -9.03 -16.46 -9.20
C PHE A 145 -9.45 -16.83 -10.63
N VAL A 146 -8.63 -16.43 -11.59
CA VAL A 146 -8.78 -16.82 -13.00
C VAL A 146 -7.46 -17.40 -13.49
N ASP A 147 -7.49 -18.64 -13.97
CA ASP A 147 -6.35 -19.28 -14.60
C ASP A 147 -6.16 -18.74 -16.02
N VAL A 148 -5.00 -18.17 -16.29
CA VAL A 148 -4.63 -17.63 -17.61
C VAL A 148 -4.53 -18.70 -18.71
N THR A 149 -4.39 -19.98 -18.36
CA THR A 149 -4.25 -21.09 -19.31
C THR A 149 -5.56 -21.81 -19.57
N GLY A 150 -6.32 -22.15 -18.51
CA GLY A 150 -7.59 -22.87 -18.62
C GLY A 150 -8.84 -22.00 -18.67
N GLY A 151 -8.77 -20.73 -18.26
CA GLY A 151 -9.92 -19.81 -18.23
C GLY A 151 -10.99 -20.14 -17.18
N PHE A 152 -10.75 -21.13 -16.32
CA PHE A 152 -11.71 -21.51 -15.27
C PHE A 152 -11.64 -20.56 -14.08
N PRO A 153 -12.76 -19.96 -13.66
CA PRO A 153 -12.82 -19.18 -12.43
C PRO A 153 -12.90 -20.08 -11.19
N GLN A 154 -12.21 -19.71 -10.12
CA GLN A 154 -12.41 -20.28 -8.79
C GLN A 154 -12.53 -19.16 -7.76
N THR A 155 -13.65 -19.13 -7.04
CA THR A 155 -13.90 -18.15 -5.98
C THR A 155 -13.54 -18.74 -4.63
N ILE A 156 -12.75 -18.01 -3.84
CA ILE A 156 -12.43 -18.35 -2.46
C ILE A 156 -13.01 -17.25 -1.54
N PRO A 157 -13.95 -17.57 -0.63
CA PRO A 157 -14.48 -16.58 0.29
C PRO A 157 -13.41 -16.14 1.29
N LEU A 158 -13.43 -14.87 1.68
CA LEU A 158 -12.75 -14.44 2.89
C LEU A 158 -13.65 -14.79 4.06
N GLU A 159 -13.19 -15.70 4.93
CA GLU A 159 -13.90 -16.02 6.17
C GLU A 159 -13.95 -14.81 7.12
N HIS A 160 -14.53 -14.96 8.30
CA HIS A 160 -14.88 -13.86 9.24
C HIS A 160 -13.66 -13.23 9.95
N GLU A 161 -12.52 -13.11 9.25
CA GLU A 161 -11.20 -12.75 9.80
C GLU A 161 -10.57 -11.54 9.10
N ALA A 162 -11.35 -10.66 8.47
CA ALA A 162 -10.81 -9.50 7.75
C ALA A 162 -9.97 -8.58 8.66
N GLU A 163 -10.46 -8.32 9.88
CA GLU A 163 -9.75 -7.52 10.86
C GLU A 163 -8.45 -8.21 11.31
N ALA A 164 -8.51 -9.52 11.60
CA ALA A 164 -7.33 -10.30 11.99
C ALA A 164 -6.25 -10.33 10.91
N LEU A 165 -6.63 -10.49 9.63
CA LEU A 165 -5.69 -10.45 8.50
C LEU A 165 -5.10 -9.05 8.27
N PHE A 166 -5.89 -8.00 8.49
CA PHE A 166 -5.39 -6.63 8.48
C PHE A 166 -4.38 -6.42 9.62
N GLU A 167 -4.74 -6.82 10.84
CA GLU A 167 -3.86 -6.71 12.00
C GLU A 167 -2.56 -7.49 11.80
N GLU A 168 -2.61 -8.74 11.34
CA GLU A 168 -1.42 -9.55 11.06
C GLU A 168 -0.48 -8.83 10.08
N GLN A 169 -1.02 -8.33 8.97
CA GLN A 169 -0.21 -7.60 7.99
C GLN A 169 0.30 -6.28 8.56
N ALA A 170 -0.48 -5.55 9.37
CA ALA A 170 -0.01 -4.34 10.04
C ALA A 170 1.14 -4.65 11.00
N HIS A 171 1.06 -5.73 11.78
CA HIS A 171 2.14 -6.20 12.67
C HIS A 171 3.45 -6.46 11.92
N HIS A 172 3.40 -6.89 10.66
CA HIS A 172 4.60 -7.03 9.83
C HIS A 172 5.22 -5.68 9.42
N ILE A 173 4.42 -4.62 9.31
CA ILE A 173 4.86 -3.27 8.89
C ILE A 173 5.36 -2.47 10.11
N LEU A 174 4.75 -2.66 11.28
CA LEU A 174 5.04 -1.87 12.49
C LEU A 174 6.53 -1.78 12.86
N PRO A 175 7.34 -2.86 12.85
CA PRO A 175 8.77 -2.76 13.16
C PRO A 175 9.53 -1.81 12.23
N PHE A 176 9.17 -1.81 10.94
CA PHE A 176 9.75 -0.91 9.96
C PHE A 176 9.39 0.55 10.26
N LEU A 177 8.12 0.83 10.59
CA LEU A 177 7.67 2.19 10.91
C LEU A 177 8.33 2.71 12.19
N GLU A 178 8.43 1.86 13.21
CA GLU A 178 9.07 2.21 14.48
C GLU A 178 10.57 2.49 14.31
N GLU A 179 11.27 1.73 13.46
CA GLU A 179 12.67 2.01 13.14
C GLU A 179 12.84 3.36 12.44
N ARG A 180 11.93 3.69 11.51
CA ARG A 180 11.93 5.02 10.85
C ARG A 180 11.68 6.15 11.84
N ARG A 181 10.80 5.92 12.83
CA ARG A 181 10.53 6.86 13.92
C ARG A 181 11.76 7.08 14.79
N ARG A 182 12.36 6.01 15.31
CA ARG A 182 13.58 6.07 16.13
C ARG A 182 14.75 6.70 15.39
N GLY A 183 14.93 6.38 14.10
CA GLY A 183 15.96 7.00 13.27
C GLY A 183 15.78 8.51 13.14
N SER A 184 14.53 8.97 13.00
CA SER A 184 14.18 10.38 12.91
C SER A 184 14.40 11.10 14.25
N GLU A 185 14.01 10.49 15.36
CA GLU A 185 14.28 11.00 16.71
C GLU A 185 15.78 11.09 16.99
N ARG A 186 16.54 10.04 16.66
CA ARG A 186 17.99 10.01 16.80
C ARG A 186 18.63 11.15 16.03
N LEU A 187 18.28 11.33 14.76
CA LEU A 187 18.83 12.41 13.92
C LEU A 187 18.59 13.79 14.54
N ARG A 188 17.42 14.01 15.15
CA ARG A 188 17.07 15.28 15.83
C ARG A 188 17.76 15.47 17.16
N SER A 189 18.04 14.38 17.86
CA SER A 189 18.77 14.40 19.13
C SER A 189 20.26 14.66 18.97
N LEU A 190 20.80 14.53 17.75
CA LEU A 190 22.21 14.82 17.48
C LEU A 190 22.47 16.31 17.68
N ALA A 191 23.33 16.62 18.65
CA ALA A 191 23.91 17.95 18.77
C ALA A 191 24.89 18.16 17.62
N PHE A 192 24.60 19.13 16.75
CA PHE A 192 25.52 19.51 15.70
C PHE A 192 26.70 20.29 16.30
N SER A 193 27.90 19.73 16.17
CA SER A 193 29.15 20.44 16.45
C SER A 193 29.74 20.95 15.13
N GLN A 194 30.06 22.25 15.10
CA GLN A 194 30.77 22.85 13.97
C GLN A 194 32.10 22.11 13.76
N PRO A 195 32.40 21.61 12.55
CA PRO A 195 33.64 20.88 12.28
C PRO A 195 34.89 21.78 12.34
N PHE A 196 34.72 23.11 12.31
CA PHE A 196 35.78 24.09 12.43
C PHE A 196 35.40 25.18 13.44
N GLU A 197 36.35 25.68 14.22
CA GLU A 197 36.13 26.73 15.22
C GLU A 197 35.71 28.07 14.58
N THR A 198 36.14 28.33 13.34
CA THR A 198 35.84 29.56 12.62
C THR A 198 35.27 29.27 11.23
N LEU A 199 34.31 30.11 10.81
CA LEU A 199 33.71 30.04 9.48
C LEU A 199 34.73 30.51 8.43
N ARG A 200 34.82 29.79 7.31
CA ARG A 200 35.62 30.17 6.15
C ARG A 200 34.96 31.34 5.41
N PRO A 201 35.73 32.11 4.62
CA PRO A 201 35.17 33.15 3.76
C PRO A 201 34.00 32.64 2.91
N GLY A 202 32.90 33.41 2.87
CA GLY A 202 31.67 33.07 2.14
C GLY A 202 30.68 32.17 2.88
N GLN A 203 31.11 31.34 3.85
CA GLN A 203 30.22 30.40 4.54
C GLN A 203 29.09 31.09 5.33
N LYS A 204 29.39 32.19 6.02
CA LYS A 204 28.40 32.94 6.82
C LYS A 204 27.26 33.48 5.95
N GLU A 205 27.59 33.94 4.75
CA GLU A 205 26.63 34.51 3.80
C GLU A 205 25.80 33.39 3.16
N THR A 206 26.47 32.33 2.71
CA THR A 206 25.80 31.12 2.21
C THR A 206 24.81 30.51 3.22
N MET A 207 25.17 30.41 4.50
CA MET A 207 24.25 29.91 5.53
C MET A 207 22.99 30.77 5.68
N ARG A 208 23.13 32.09 5.50
CA ARG A 208 21.98 33.01 5.55
C ARG A 208 21.10 32.82 4.32
N ASP A 209 21.70 32.69 3.14
CA ASP A 209 20.97 32.49 1.89
C ASP A 209 20.25 31.14 1.85
N LEU A 210 20.89 30.07 2.34
CA LEU A 210 20.27 28.76 2.46
C LEU A 210 19.07 28.80 3.43
N LYS A 211 19.18 29.55 4.53
CA LYS A 211 18.07 29.73 5.48
C LYS A 211 16.91 30.52 4.88
N SER A 212 17.17 31.59 4.12
CA SER A 212 16.11 32.39 3.50
C SER A 212 15.40 31.64 2.37
N MET A 213 16.11 30.74 1.68
CA MET A 213 15.55 29.91 0.60
C MET A 213 14.79 28.67 1.10
N ARG A 214 14.99 28.27 2.37
CA ARG A 214 14.40 27.04 2.94
C ARG A 214 12.88 26.98 2.80
N ASP A 215 12.21 28.10 3.03
CA ASP A 215 10.73 28.16 3.02
C ASP A 215 10.17 28.43 1.62
N LEU A 216 11.04 28.78 0.66
CA LEU A 216 10.67 29.14 -0.72
C LEU A 216 10.78 27.98 -1.70
N CYS A 217 11.62 26.98 -1.40
CA CYS A 217 11.92 25.87 -2.32
C CYS A 217 11.85 24.53 -1.59
N SER A 218 11.12 23.56 -2.16
CA SER A 218 11.07 22.18 -1.63
C SER A 218 12.36 21.40 -1.86
N THR A 219 13.22 21.86 -2.78
CA THR A 219 14.53 21.26 -3.05
C THR A 219 15.50 22.35 -3.46
N LEU A 220 16.69 22.35 -2.86
CA LEU A 220 17.75 23.33 -3.11
C LEU A 220 19.03 22.58 -3.48
N LEU A 221 19.61 22.93 -4.63
CA LEU A 221 20.91 22.44 -5.05
C LEU A 221 21.97 23.49 -4.72
N PHE A 222 22.89 23.15 -3.82
CA PHE A 222 23.99 24.02 -3.45
C PHE A 222 25.31 23.54 -4.08
N GLN A 223 25.90 24.39 -4.92
CA GLN A 223 27.22 24.15 -5.53
C GLN A 223 28.26 25.08 -4.91
N ALA A 224 29.40 24.51 -4.51
CA ALA A 224 30.53 25.27 -4.00
C ALA A 224 31.86 24.64 -4.44
N PRO A 225 32.92 25.47 -4.66
CA PRO A 225 34.22 25.00 -5.10
C PRO A 225 34.87 24.04 -4.09
N THR A 226 35.84 23.27 -4.57
CA THR A 226 36.67 22.40 -3.72
C THR A 226 37.37 23.23 -2.65
N GLY A 227 37.38 22.75 -1.40
CA GLY A 227 37.97 23.49 -0.28
C GLY A 227 37.03 24.51 0.41
N PHE A 228 35.81 24.73 -0.09
CA PHE A 228 34.83 25.60 0.58
C PHE A 228 34.40 25.09 1.97
N GLY A 229 34.52 23.79 2.24
CA GLY A 229 34.13 23.21 3.54
C GLY A 229 32.63 23.07 3.72
N LYS A 230 31.93 22.49 2.73
CA LYS A 230 30.46 22.30 2.71
C LYS A 230 29.90 21.60 3.96
N THR A 231 30.69 20.77 4.62
CA THR A 231 30.29 20.03 5.83
C THR A 231 30.07 20.93 7.05
N GLY A 232 30.54 22.18 7.03
CA GLY A 232 30.42 23.12 8.16
C GLY A 232 29.27 24.13 8.05
N ILE A 233 28.43 24.06 7.02
CA ILE A 233 27.32 25.01 6.78
C ILE A 233 25.95 24.34 6.85
#